data_AF-C4WH65-F1
#
_entry.id   AF-C4WH65-F1
#
_cell.length_a   1.000
_cell.length_b   1.000
_cell.length_c   1.000
_cell.angle_alpha   90.00
_cell.angle_beta   90.00
_cell.angle_gamma   90.00
#
_symmetry.space_group_name_H-M   'P 1'
#
loop_
_entity.id
_entity.type
_entity.pdbx_description
1 polymer ?
#
loop_
_entity_poly.entity_id
_entity_poly.type
_entity_poly.pdbx_seq_one_letter_code
_entity_poly.pdbx_strand_id
1 'polypeptide(L)'
;MLFKGTPFRSPSLKTKTFALLALPAIALLAACTSSKPTRPVAVDASKAALPTMERIALAANSCWFKSKDKDFRGYSLAPELNSFTGRPRILVVPARNPASRPLLVVQAQGNPARVETFGPMMGESHGGRIAADVNRWASGQSGCQ
;
A
#
# COMPACT_ATOMS: atom_id res chain seq x y z
N MET A 1 -59.27 64.93 -69.12
CA MET A 1 -59.56 63.57 -69.60
C MET A 1 -58.85 62.59 -68.67
N LEU A 2 -59.54 61.49 -68.32
CA LEU A 2 -59.02 60.27 -67.67
C LEU A 2 -58.92 60.19 -66.13
N PHE A 3 -59.84 59.35 -65.62
CA PHE A 3 -59.75 58.31 -64.58
C PHE A 3 -59.32 58.68 -63.14
N LYS A 4 -60.11 58.52 -62.07
CA LYS A 4 -61.00 57.44 -61.55
C LYS A 4 -60.27 56.46 -60.62
N GLY A 5 -60.75 56.42 -59.37
CA GLY A 5 -60.63 55.29 -58.42
C GLY A 5 -59.32 55.25 -57.61
N THR A 6 -59.29 54.87 -56.34
CA THR A 6 -60.24 54.23 -55.41
C THR A 6 -59.67 54.37 -53.98
N PRO A 7 -60.50 54.29 -52.92
CA PRO A 7 -60.03 54.41 -51.54
C PRO A 7 -59.40 53.11 -51.03
N PHE A 8 -58.29 53.25 -50.30
CA PHE A 8 -57.59 52.16 -49.61
C PHE A 8 -58.34 51.81 -48.31
N ARG A 9 -58.73 50.54 -48.18
CA ARG A 9 -59.50 49.98 -47.05
C ARG A 9 -58.55 49.29 -46.08
N SER A 10 -58.55 49.73 -44.83
CA SER A 10 -57.84 49.11 -43.71
C SER A 10 -58.45 47.76 -43.30
N PRO A 11 -57.63 46.78 -42.89
CA PRO A 11 -58.06 45.72 -41.98
C PRO A 11 -57.50 45.91 -40.57
N SER A 12 -58.46 46.09 -39.66
CA SER A 12 -58.52 45.88 -38.20
C SER A 12 -57.37 45.12 -37.52
N LEU A 13 -56.73 45.79 -36.54
CA LEU A 13 -55.89 45.18 -35.50
C LEU A 13 -56.73 44.26 -34.59
N LYS A 14 -56.35 42.99 -34.49
CA LYS A 14 -56.75 42.14 -33.35
C LYS A 14 -55.55 41.93 -32.44
N THR A 15 -55.53 42.72 -31.38
CA THR A 15 -54.68 42.56 -30.19
C THR A 15 -54.98 41.23 -29.51
N LYS A 16 -53.95 40.41 -29.31
CA LYS A 16 -53.95 39.36 -28.29
C LYS A 16 -52.67 39.49 -27.47
N THR A 17 -52.79 40.23 -26.37
CA THR A 17 -51.79 40.31 -25.32
C THR A 17 -51.84 39.01 -24.52
N PHE A 18 -50.77 38.22 -24.53
CA PHE A 18 -50.55 37.18 -23.52
C PHE A 18 -49.09 37.18 -23.08
N ALA A 19 -48.93 37.67 -21.84
CA ALA A 19 -47.99 37.28 -20.78
C ALA A 19 -46.48 37.15 -21.08
N LEU A 20 -45.72 37.99 -20.36
CA LEU A 20 -44.30 37.80 -20.03
C LEU A 20 -44.03 36.38 -19.48
N LEU A 21 -42.97 35.74 -19.96
CA LEU A 21 -42.26 34.69 -19.21
C LEU A 21 -40.79 34.52 -19.69
N ALA A 22 -39.88 34.81 -18.75
CA ALA A 22 -38.60 34.14 -18.45
C ALA A 22 -37.39 34.15 -19.41
N LEU A 23 -36.29 34.75 -18.92
CA LEU A 23 -34.87 34.39 -19.11
C LEU A 23 -34.63 32.87 -18.79
N PRO A 24 -33.60 32.17 -19.35
CA PRO A 24 -32.19 32.56 -19.17
C PRO A 24 -31.19 32.24 -20.30
N ALA A 25 -30.08 32.97 -20.26
CA ALA A 25 -28.81 32.65 -20.90
C ALA A 25 -28.08 31.56 -20.10
N ILE A 26 -27.72 30.44 -20.72
CA ILE A 26 -26.68 29.52 -20.22
C ILE A 26 -25.88 29.03 -21.43
N ALA A 27 -24.75 29.70 -21.66
CA ALA A 27 -23.71 29.24 -22.57
C ALA A 27 -22.64 28.48 -21.77
N LEU A 28 -22.17 27.38 -22.36
CA LEU A 28 -20.87 26.73 -22.13
C LEU A 28 -20.67 25.94 -20.82
N LEU A 29 -21.06 24.66 -20.83
CA LEU A 29 -20.33 23.62 -20.11
C LEU A 29 -19.97 22.47 -21.08
N ALA A 30 -18.84 22.62 -21.77
CA ALA A 30 -18.19 21.51 -22.48
C ALA A 30 -16.71 21.48 -22.10
N ALA A 31 -16.42 21.05 -20.87
CA ALA A 31 -15.07 20.71 -20.42
C ALA A 31 -15.10 19.45 -19.55
N CYS A 32 -15.71 18.38 -20.06
CA CYS A 32 -15.47 17.03 -19.54
C CYS A 32 -14.14 16.53 -20.11
N THR A 33 -13.01 17.05 -19.62
CA THR A 33 -11.73 16.42 -19.86
C THR A 33 -11.74 15.09 -19.11
N SER A 34 -11.75 13.98 -19.86
CA SER A 34 -11.49 12.64 -19.34
C SER A 34 -10.30 12.69 -18.38
N SER A 35 -10.61 12.59 -17.09
CA SER A 35 -9.59 12.30 -16.10
C SER A 35 -9.11 10.89 -16.42
N LYS A 36 -7.92 10.79 -17.02
CA LYS A 36 -7.22 9.52 -17.17
C LYS A 36 -7.19 8.91 -15.76
N PRO A 37 -7.65 7.66 -15.56
CA PRO A 37 -7.59 7.05 -14.25
C PRO A 37 -6.14 7.15 -13.77
N THR A 38 -5.91 7.86 -12.67
CA THR A 38 -4.65 7.77 -11.93
C THR A 38 -4.50 6.29 -11.59
N ARG A 39 -3.63 5.59 -12.32
CA ARG A 39 -3.30 4.21 -11.99
C ARG A 39 -2.83 4.22 -10.54
N PRO A 40 -3.38 3.38 -9.65
CA PRO A 40 -2.84 3.23 -8.32
C PRO A 40 -1.34 2.97 -8.45
N VAL A 41 -0.51 3.69 -7.70
CA VAL A 41 0.90 3.34 -7.55
C VAL A 41 0.90 1.90 -7.04
N ALA A 42 1.35 0.96 -7.87
CA ALA A 42 1.36 -0.45 -7.49
C ALA A 42 2.32 -0.60 -6.30
N VAL A 43 1.77 -0.77 -5.10
CA VAL A 43 2.56 -1.16 -3.94
C VAL A 43 3.03 -2.60 -4.18
N ASP A 44 4.33 -2.79 -4.29
CA ASP A 44 4.91 -4.11 -4.50
C ASP A 44 4.64 -4.98 -3.27
N ALA A 45 3.70 -5.92 -3.42
CA ALA A 45 3.31 -6.83 -2.34
C ALA A 45 4.49 -7.67 -1.84
N SER A 46 5.50 -7.94 -2.68
CA SER A 46 6.70 -8.70 -2.29
C SER A 46 7.58 -7.96 -1.28
N LYS A 47 7.41 -6.64 -1.16
CA LYS A 47 8.08 -5.78 -0.19
C LYS A 47 7.26 -5.58 1.08
N ALA A 48 6.07 -6.16 1.20
CA ALA A 48 5.28 -6.09 2.42
C ALA A 48 5.94 -6.86 3.57
N ALA A 49 5.53 -6.55 4.81
CA ALA A 49 6.05 -7.15 6.02
C ALA A 49 6.00 -8.69 6.02
N LEU A 50 4.88 -9.29 5.60
CA LEU A 50 4.71 -10.74 5.64
C LEU A 50 5.66 -11.47 4.67
N PRO A 51 5.71 -11.17 3.36
CA PRO A 51 6.68 -11.82 2.46
C PRO A 51 8.14 -11.56 2.85
N THR A 52 8.44 -10.39 3.41
CA THR A 52 9.78 -10.08 3.92
C THR A 52 10.14 -10.98 5.11
N MET A 53 9.22 -11.16 6.06
CA MET A 53 9.44 -12.00 7.23
C MET A 53 9.44 -13.50 6.91
N GLU A 54 8.65 -13.96 5.94
CA GLU A 54 8.73 -15.33 5.41
C GLU A 54 10.12 -15.62 4.86
N ARG A 55 10.68 -14.69 4.08
CA ARG A 55 12.04 -14.80 3.55
C ARG A 55 13.09 -14.85 4.66
N ILE A 56 12.99 -13.95 5.63
CA ILE A 56 13.89 -13.92 6.80
C ILE A 56 13.77 -15.24 7.58
N ALA A 57 12.56 -15.77 7.81
CA ALA A 57 12.36 -17.02 8.53
C ALA A 57 13.00 -18.21 7.82
N LEU A 58 12.86 -18.31 6.49
CA LEU A 58 13.47 -19.37 5.69
C LEU A 58 15.01 -19.28 5.70
N ALA A 59 15.55 -18.08 5.57
CA ALA A 59 16.99 -17.85 5.57
C ALA A 59 17.60 -18.11 6.96
N ALA A 60 16.98 -17.62 8.04
CA ALA A 60 17.39 -17.93 9.41
C ALA A 60 17.36 -19.45 9.68
N ASN A 61 16.27 -20.13 9.31
CA ASN A 61 16.17 -21.58 9.49
C ASN A 61 17.28 -22.35 8.77
N SER A 62 17.59 -21.97 7.53
CA SER A 62 18.64 -22.63 6.75
C SER A 62 20.05 -22.30 7.25
N CYS A 63 20.34 -21.02 7.46
CA CYS A 63 21.69 -20.53 7.70
C CYS A 63 22.14 -20.49 9.15
N TRP A 64 21.22 -20.40 10.10
CA TRP A 64 21.57 -20.44 11.53
C TRP A 64 21.33 -21.83 12.13
N PHE A 65 20.20 -22.45 11.82
CA PHE A 65 19.77 -23.67 12.54
C PHE A 65 20.12 -24.96 11.78
N LYS A 66 19.71 -25.11 10.51
CA LYS A 66 19.99 -26.33 9.73
C LYS A 66 21.47 -26.50 9.39
N SER A 67 22.19 -25.39 9.20
CA SER A 67 23.65 -25.37 9.02
C SER A 67 24.44 -25.70 10.30
N LYS A 68 23.77 -25.71 11.47
CA LYS A 68 24.37 -25.86 12.81
C LYS A 68 25.39 -24.78 13.13
N ASP A 69 25.04 -23.53 12.84
CA ASP A 69 25.88 -22.38 13.12
C ASP A 69 26.31 -22.33 14.60
N LYS A 70 27.61 -22.10 14.86
CA LYS A 70 28.18 -22.15 16.22
C LYS A 70 27.49 -21.21 17.20
N ASP A 71 27.00 -20.05 16.73
CA ASP A 71 26.37 -19.04 17.57
C ASP A 71 24.90 -19.38 17.85
N PHE A 72 24.30 -20.30 17.07
CA PHE A 72 22.87 -20.63 17.16
C PHE A 72 22.55 -22.04 17.70
N ARG A 73 23.55 -22.93 17.85
CA ARG A 73 23.37 -24.34 18.28
C ARG A 73 22.66 -24.53 19.63
N GLY A 74 22.70 -23.53 20.52
CA GLY A 74 22.03 -23.58 21.83
C GLY A 74 20.55 -23.15 21.79
N TYR A 75 20.07 -22.73 20.63
CA TYR A 75 18.77 -22.08 20.47
C TYR A 75 17.90 -22.79 19.44
N SER A 76 16.64 -22.37 19.36
CA SER A 76 15.65 -22.81 18.39
C SER A 76 14.94 -21.61 17.78
N LEU A 77 14.48 -21.78 16.54
CA LEU A 77 13.66 -20.80 15.82
C LEU A 77 12.18 -21.07 16.09
N ALA A 78 11.44 -20.03 16.46
CA ALA A 78 9.98 -20.05 16.55
C ALA A 78 9.38 -18.98 15.62
N PRO A 79 8.87 -19.37 14.43
CA PRO A 79 8.19 -18.45 13.52
C PRO A 79 6.77 -18.14 14.02
N GLU A 80 6.46 -16.86 14.20
CA GLU A 80 5.13 -16.34 14.50
C GLU A 80 4.69 -15.41 13.36
N LEU A 81 4.58 -15.99 12.16
CA LEU A 81 4.25 -15.24 10.93
C LEU A 81 2.74 -15.00 10.77
N ASN A 82 1.91 -15.83 11.42
CA ASN A 82 0.47 -15.63 11.45
C ASN A 82 0.10 -14.52 12.45
N SER A 83 0.31 -13.28 12.04
CA SER A 83 -0.04 -12.10 12.83
C SER A 83 -1.26 -11.42 12.23
N PHE A 84 -2.43 -11.61 12.86
CA PHE A 84 -3.65 -10.86 12.54
C PHE A 84 -3.51 -9.34 12.75
N THR A 85 -2.46 -8.91 13.47
CA THR A 85 -2.16 -7.52 13.77
C THR A 85 -1.18 -6.87 12.79
N GLY A 86 -0.79 -7.57 11.71
CA GLY A 86 0.10 -7.04 10.68
C GLY A 86 1.56 -6.90 11.10
N ARG A 87 1.97 -7.62 12.16
CA ARG A 87 3.34 -7.63 12.70
C ARG A 87 3.90 -9.06 12.80
N PRO A 88 4.15 -9.71 11.66
CA PRO A 88 4.82 -11.00 11.63
C PRO A 88 6.20 -10.91 12.30
N ARG A 89 6.59 -11.97 13.01
CA ARG A 89 7.88 -12.03 13.70
C ARG A 89 8.47 -13.43 13.68
N ILE A 90 9.78 -13.51 13.86
CA ILE A 90 10.48 -14.73 14.26
C ILE A 90 11.12 -14.50 15.62
N LEU A 91 11.19 -15.57 16.40
CA LEU A 91 11.80 -15.58 17.71
C LEU A 91 12.95 -16.57 17.72
N VAL A 92 14.03 -16.23 18.42
CA VAL A 92 15.05 -17.20 18.82
C VAL A 92 14.90 -17.44 20.32
N VAL A 93 14.71 -18.70 20.68
CA VAL A 93 14.43 -19.14 22.05
C VAL A 93 15.44 -20.22 22.46
N PRO A 94 15.69 -20.43 23.77
CA PRO A 94 16.49 -21.56 24.23
C PRO A 94 15.94 -22.90 23.71
N ALA A 95 16.80 -23.73 23.13
CA ALA A 95 16.37 -25.00 22.49
C ALA A 95 15.70 -25.97 23.49
N ARG A 96 16.20 -26.00 24.73
CA ARG A 96 15.69 -26.87 25.80
C ARG A 96 14.45 -26.33 26.50
N ASN A 97 14.13 -25.05 26.32
CA ASN A 97 12.97 -24.41 26.95
C ASN A 97 12.35 -23.36 26.00
N PRO A 98 11.65 -23.81 24.95
CA PRO A 98 11.11 -22.91 23.93
C PRO A 98 9.98 -21.99 24.44
N ALA A 99 9.36 -22.32 25.57
CA ALA A 99 8.34 -21.49 26.22
C ALA A 99 8.93 -20.33 27.05
N SER A 100 10.25 -20.29 27.23
CA SER A 100 10.92 -19.20 27.93
C SER A 100 10.97 -17.92 27.08
N ARG A 101 11.37 -16.81 27.73
CA ARG A 101 11.46 -15.50 27.08
C ARG A 101 12.38 -15.55 25.84
N PRO A 102 11.95 -15.01 24.69
CA PRO A 102 12.80 -14.89 23.51
C PRO A 102 14.09 -14.09 23.78
N LEU A 103 15.18 -14.54 23.17
CA LEU A 103 16.51 -13.92 23.26
C LEU A 103 16.82 -13.05 22.03
N LEU A 104 16.15 -13.32 20.92
CA LEU A 104 16.13 -12.48 19.73
C LEU A 104 14.70 -12.42 19.21
N VAL A 105 14.29 -11.24 18.79
CA VAL A 105 13.06 -10.99 18.07
C VAL A 105 13.41 -10.24 16.80
N VAL A 106 12.96 -10.76 15.66
CA VAL A 106 12.95 -10.04 14.38
C VAL A 106 11.50 -9.89 13.98
N GLN A 107 11.05 -8.67 13.74
CA GLN A 107 9.68 -8.39 13.32
C GLN A 107 9.65 -7.38 12.19
N ALA A 108 8.56 -7.35 11.44
CA ALA A 108 8.35 -6.31 10.44
C ALA A 108 6.93 -5.77 10.44
N GLN A 109 6.77 -4.55 9.92
CA GLN A 109 5.46 -3.93 9.69
C GLN A 109 5.45 -3.07 8.42
N GLY A 110 4.24 -2.85 7.89
CA GLY A 110 4.00 -1.96 6.76
C GLY A 110 4.31 -2.55 5.38
N ASN A 111 4.15 -1.70 4.37
CA ASN A 111 4.53 -1.93 2.97
C ASN A 111 5.07 -0.60 2.41
N PRO A 112 6.39 -0.43 2.20
CA PRO A 112 7.43 -1.46 2.35
C PRO A 112 7.69 -1.86 3.81
N ALA A 113 8.21 -3.07 4.00
CA ALA A 113 8.51 -3.66 5.30
C ALA A 113 9.58 -2.84 6.04
N ARG A 114 9.26 -2.40 7.26
CA ARG A 114 10.25 -1.92 8.23
C ARG A 114 10.59 -3.05 9.18
N VAL A 115 11.82 -3.54 9.11
CA VAL A 115 12.31 -4.65 9.94
C VAL A 115 12.98 -4.09 11.19
N GLU A 116 12.64 -4.66 12.33
CA GLU A 116 13.24 -4.36 13.62
C GLU A 116 13.83 -5.63 14.20
N THR A 117 15.01 -5.52 14.79
CA THR A 117 15.72 -6.64 15.42
C THR A 117 16.18 -6.21 16.82
N PHE A 118 15.78 -6.96 17.84
CA PHE A 118 16.08 -6.62 19.23
C PHE A 118 16.08 -7.86 20.12
N GLY A 119 16.59 -7.71 21.35
CA GLY A 119 16.67 -8.77 22.35
C GLY A 119 18.09 -8.93 22.92
N PRO A 120 18.26 -9.74 23.99
CA PRO A 120 19.55 -10.01 24.62
C PRO A 120 20.70 -10.34 23.64
N MET A 121 20.45 -11.13 22.60
CA MET A 121 21.50 -11.55 21.65
C MET A 121 22.10 -10.37 20.86
N MET A 122 21.40 -9.23 20.76
CA MET A 122 21.92 -8.05 20.08
C MET A 122 23.01 -7.32 20.87
N GLY A 123 23.11 -7.56 22.19
CA GLY A 123 24.18 -7.03 23.03
C GLY A 123 25.40 -7.94 23.14
N GLU A 124 25.38 -9.11 22.50
CA GLU A 124 26.47 -10.08 22.53
C GLU A 124 27.47 -9.83 21.38
N SER A 125 28.61 -10.53 21.41
CA SER A 125 29.69 -10.37 20.42
C SER A 125 29.25 -10.62 18.96
N HIS A 126 28.20 -11.42 18.76
CA HIS A 126 27.68 -11.76 17.43
C HIS A 126 26.45 -10.90 17.03
N GLY A 127 26.05 -9.90 17.83
CA GLY A 127 24.91 -9.02 17.52
C GLY A 127 25.06 -8.26 16.19
N GLY A 128 26.27 -7.80 15.87
CA GLY A 128 26.55 -7.16 14.57
C GLY A 128 26.35 -8.09 13.38
N ARG A 129 26.70 -9.38 13.54
CA ARG A 129 26.46 -10.41 12.52
C ARG A 129 24.96 -10.67 12.33
N ILE A 130 24.20 -10.76 13.42
CA ILE A 130 22.74 -10.92 13.37
C ILE A 130 22.12 -9.79 12.54
N ALA A 131 22.48 -8.54 12.82
CA ALA A 131 21.98 -7.39 12.07
C ALA A 131 22.34 -7.48 10.57
N ALA A 132 23.57 -7.86 10.24
CA ALA A 132 24.02 -8.01 8.86
C ALA A 132 23.25 -9.11 8.11
N ASP A 133 23.04 -10.27 8.74
CA ASP A 133 22.25 -11.37 8.20
C ASP A 133 20.80 -10.96 7.95
N VAL A 134 20.13 -10.37 8.94
CA VAL A 134 18.73 -9.92 8.81
C VAL A 134 18.59 -8.86 7.72
N ASN A 135 19.48 -7.87 7.66
CA ASN A 135 19.44 -6.83 6.64
C ASN A 135 19.67 -7.41 5.23
N ARG A 136 20.62 -8.33 5.09
CA ARG A 136 20.87 -9.04 3.84
C ARG A 136 19.62 -9.79 3.39
N TRP A 137 18.97 -10.51 4.28
CA TRP A 137 17.76 -11.27 3.96
C TRP A 137 16.55 -10.39 3.68
N ALA A 138 16.37 -9.30 4.43
CA ALA A 138 15.34 -8.30 4.16
C ALA A 138 15.48 -7.71 2.75
N SER A 139 16.72 -7.53 2.27
CA SER A 139 17.02 -7.03 0.92
C SER A 139 16.76 -8.02 -0.22
N GLY A 140 16.47 -9.30 0.09
CA GLY A 140 16.12 -10.32 -0.89
C GLY A 140 17.17 -11.41 -1.10
N GLN A 141 18.35 -11.28 -0.53
CA GLN A 141 19.38 -12.33 -0.58
C GLN A 141 19.01 -13.49 0.36
N SER A 142 19.41 -14.72 0.08
CA SER A 142 19.08 -15.90 0.91
C SER A 142 20.30 -16.73 1.33
N GLY A 143 21.51 -16.29 0.96
CA GLY A 143 22.76 -17.00 1.25
C GLY A 143 23.16 -16.96 2.72
N CYS A 144 23.88 -18.01 3.12
CA CYS A 144 24.56 -18.11 4.41
C CYS A 144 25.93 -17.44 4.36
N GLN A 145 26.45 -17.04 5.52
CA GLN A 145 27.80 -16.51 5.70
C GLN A 145 28.58 -17.40 6.65
#